data_AF-A0A352Q5U9-F1
#
_entry.id   AF-A0A352Q5U9-F1
#
_cell.length_a   1.000
_cell.length_b   1.000
_cell.length_c   1.000
_cell.angle_alpha   90.00
_cell.angle_beta   90.00
_cell.angle_gamma   90.00
#
_symmetry.space_group_name_H-M   'P 1'
#
loop_
_entity.id
_entity.type
_entity.pdbx_description
1 polymer ?
#
loop_
_entity_poly.entity_id
_entity_poly.type
_entity_poly.pdbx_seq_one_letter_code
_entity_poly.pdbx_strand_id
1 'polypeptide(L)'
;LSFLKTTDPAILFASIFYTHYFEEGFSDIGADPGAPPSPGDVQLGDELQIAAGIAFALNDRTSLSMSFSQRFIDETEISLPGLGTAEVIGSDTTTGKFDLGLTYALTDRLSMVTSLGMGLTNDTSDYTFNLKFPYRF
;
A
#
# COMPACT_ATOMS: atom_id res chain seq x y z
N LEU A 1 -6.53 9.90 7.83
CA LEU A 1 -6.99 9.95 9.24
C LEU A 1 -6.52 8.70 9.96
N SER A 2 -6.08 8.81 11.22
CA SER A 2 -5.65 7.65 12.03
C SER A 2 -6.23 7.70 13.44
N PHE A 3 -6.56 6.52 13.96
CA PHE A 3 -7.07 6.29 15.30
C PHE A 3 -6.18 5.26 16.01
N LEU A 4 -5.88 5.52 17.28
CA LEU A 4 -5.12 4.62 18.12
C LEU A 4 -5.71 4.66 19.53
N LYS A 5 -6.01 3.48 20.09
CA LYS A 5 -6.54 3.35 21.46
C LYS A 5 -5.92 2.16 22.17
N THR A 6 -5.23 2.45 23.26
CA THR A 6 -4.73 1.43 24.19
C THR A 6 -5.91 0.87 25.00
N THR A 7 -6.08 -0.44 24.94
CA THR A 7 -7.06 -1.23 25.70
C THR A 7 -6.30 -2.42 26.30
N ASP A 8 -5.71 -2.23 27.47
CA ASP A 8 -4.79 -3.17 28.12
C ASP A 8 -5.27 -4.64 28.03
N PRO A 9 -4.45 -5.57 27.49
CA PRO A 9 -3.05 -5.42 27.00
C PRO A 9 -2.90 -5.11 25.50
N ALA A 10 -4.01 -4.92 24.79
CA ALA A 10 -4.02 -4.66 23.35
C ALA A 10 -3.95 -3.15 23.04
N ILE A 11 -3.40 -2.82 21.88
CA ILE A 11 -3.47 -1.49 21.27
C ILE A 11 -4.25 -1.65 19.97
N LEU A 12 -5.43 -1.05 19.90
CA LEU A 12 -6.24 -1.03 18.69
C LEU A 12 -5.78 0.15 17.83
N PHE A 13 -5.60 -0.08 16.54
CA PHE A 13 -5.31 0.99 15.58
C PHE A 13 -6.19 0.85 14.35
N ALA A 14 -6.53 1.99 13.75
CA ALA A 14 -7.23 2.06 12.48
C ALA A 14 -6.80 3.30 11.72
N SER A 15 -6.84 3.24 10.40
CA SER A 15 -6.48 4.35 9.53
C SER A 15 -7.25 4.31 8.23
N ILE A 16 -7.53 5.49 7.70
CA ILE A 16 -8.11 5.70 6.38
C ILE A 16 -7.20 6.68 5.65
N PHE A 17 -6.78 6.31 4.44
CA PHE A 17 -5.96 7.12 3.55
C PHE A 17 -6.70 7.32 2.23
N TYR A 18 -6.53 8.50 1.64
CA TYR A 18 -6.99 8.81 0.30
C TYR A 18 -5.79 9.38 -0.46
N THR A 19 -5.50 8.82 -1.63
CA THR A 19 -4.44 9.28 -2.52
C THR A 19 -5.11 9.79 -3.79
N HIS A 20 -4.88 11.07 -4.09
CA HIS A 20 -5.24 11.64 -5.39
C HIS A 20 -4.00 11.67 -6.27
N TYR A 21 -4.10 11.11 -7.47
CA TYR A 21 -3.04 11.17 -8.46
C TYR A 21 -3.29 12.35 -9.39
N PHE A 22 -2.23 13.05 -9.78
CA PHE A 22 -2.33 14.16 -10.73
C PHE A 22 -2.06 13.66 -12.14
N GLU A 23 -2.87 14.11 -13.09
CA GLU A 23 -2.66 13.88 -14.51
C GLU A 23 -1.26 14.36 -14.93
N GLU A 24 -0.57 13.53 -15.69
CA GLU A 24 0.75 13.85 -16.25
C GLU A 24 0.80 13.47 -17.74
N GLY A 25 1.43 14.35 -18.52
CA GLY A 25 1.63 14.19 -19.94
C GLY A 25 2.92 13.47 -20.26
N PHE A 26 2.85 12.47 -21.12
CA PHE A 26 4.00 11.66 -21.54
C PHE A 26 4.22 11.78 -23.05
N SER A 27 5.49 11.82 -23.46
CA SER A 27 5.85 11.86 -24.88
C SER A 27 5.60 10.55 -25.62
N ASP A 28 5.49 9.45 -24.87
CA ASP A 28 5.16 8.13 -25.40
C ASP A 28 4.49 7.28 -24.31
N ILE A 29 3.25 6.87 -24.57
CA ILE A 29 2.48 5.92 -23.77
C ILE A 29 2.25 4.59 -24.51
N GLY A 30 2.88 4.41 -25.68
CA GLY A 30 2.79 3.19 -26.46
C GLY A 30 3.47 2.00 -25.77
N ALA A 31 2.82 0.84 -25.81
CA ALA A 31 3.35 -0.39 -25.24
C ALA A 31 4.12 -1.26 -26.26
N ASP A 32 4.10 -0.91 -27.56
CA ASP A 32 4.68 -1.71 -28.64
C ASP A 32 6.12 -1.28 -28.99
N PRO A 33 7.12 -2.14 -28.78
CA PRO A 33 8.52 -1.84 -29.12
C PRO A 33 8.72 -1.65 -30.63
N GLY A 34 8.82 -0.39 -31.06
CA GLY A 34 9.09 0.00 -32.45
C GLY A 34 7.93 0.70 -33.17
N ALA A 35 6.79 0.87 -32.51
CA ALA A 35 5.74 1.77 -32.99
C ALA A 35 6.22 3.24 -32.92
N PRO A 36 5.66 4.14 -33.76
CA PRO A 36 5.87 5.58 -33.61
C PRO A 36 5.43 6.04 -32.20
N PRO A 37 6.11 7.05 -31.61
CA PRO A 37 5.73 7.58 -30.30
C PRO A 37 4.26 7.99 -30.26
N SER A 38 3.55 7.53 -29.24
CA SER A 38 2.16 7.90 -29.00
C SER A 38 2.11 8.86 -27.82
N PRO A 39 2.15 10.19 -28.02
CA PRO A 39 2.00 11.13 -26.93
C PRO A 39 0.59 11.05 -26.34
N GLY A 40 0.46 11.28 -25.04
CA GLY A 40 -0.82 11.31 -24.36
C GLY A 40 -0.69 11.65 -22.89
N ASP A 41 -1.80 12.01 -22.28
CA ASP A 41 -1.90 12.28 -20.86
C ASP A 41 -2.46 11.06 -20.13
N VAL A 42 -1.94 10.79 -18.93
CA VAL A 42 -2.33 9.64 -18.11
C VAL A 42 -2.78 10.15 -16.75
N GLN A 43 -4.01 9.81 -16.38
CA GLN A 43 -4.59 10.07 -15.08
C GLN A 43 -4.81 8.73 -14.38
N LEU A 44 -3.99 8.43 -13.38
CA LEU A 44 -4.17 7.23 -12.56
C LEU A 44 -5.43 7.37 -11.72
N GLY A 45 -6.14 6.25 -11.53
CA GLY A 45 -7.31 6.22 -10.67
C GLY A 45 -6.94 6.51 -9.22
N ASP A 46 -7.82 7.25 -8.54
CA ASP A 46 -7.63 7.61 -7.14
C ASP A 46 -7.68 6.37 -6.24
N GLU A 47 -7.05 6.48 -5.07
CA GLU A 47 -6.96 5.39 -4.11
C GLU A 47 -7.69 5.71 -2.81
N LEU A 48 -8.51 4.79 -2.34
CA LEU A 48 -8.99 4.74 -0.96
C LEU A 48 -8.42 3.52 -0.24
N GLN A 49 -7.67 3.74 0.83
CA GLN A 49 -7.13 2.68 1.68
C GLN A 49 -7.71 2.74 3.09
N ILE A 50 -8.15 1.59 3.59
CA ILE A 50 -8.63 1.41 4.96
C ILE A 50 -7.77 0.34 5.60
N ALA A 51 -7.26 0.59 6.80
CA ALA A 51 -6.52 -0.40 7.55
C ALA A 51 -6.96 -0.40 9.02
N ALA A 52 -6.93 -1.57 9.63
CA ALA A 52 -7.22 -1.73 11.05
C ALA A 52 -6.41 -2.91 11.60
N GLY A 53 -6.09 -2.85 12.89
CA GLY A 53 -5.33 -3.90 13.51
C GLY A 53 -5.22 -3.76 15.01
N ILE A 54 -4.51 -4.73 15.57
CA ILE A 54 -4.25 -4.86 16.99
C ILE A 54 -2.75 -5.10 17.19
N ALA A 55 -2.19 -4.51 18.23
CA ALA A 55 -0.81 -4.74 18.64
C ALA A 55 -0.75 -5.06 20.13
N PHE A 56 0.23 -5.86 20.53
CA PHE A 56 0.49 -6.25 21.91
C PHE A 56 1.94 -5.96 22.23
N ALA A 57 2.18 -5.25 23.33
CA ALA A 57 3.50 -5.21 23.95
C ALA A 57 3.63 -6.47 24.80
N LEU A 58 4.39 -7.46 24.31
CA LEU A 58 4.58 -8.72 25.03
C LEU A 58 5.51 -8.54 26.23
N ASN A 59 6.50 -7.66 26.10
CA ASN A 59 7.41 -7.22 27.16
C ASN A 59 8.10 -5.90 26.73
N ASP A 60 9.03 -5.40 27.55
CA ASP A 60 9.75 -4.13 27.30
C ASP A 60 10.54 -4.09 25.98
N ARG A 61 10.84 -5.25 25.39
CA ARG A 61 11.66 -5.39 24.18
C ARG A 61 10.94 -6.05 23.01
N THR A 62 9.74 -6.61 23.21
CA THR A 62 9.05 -7.39 22.17
C THR A 62 7.61 -6.92 22.00
N SER A 63 7.20 -6.66 20.76
CA SER A 63 5.80 -6.42 20.41
C SER A 63 5.35 -7.26 19.22
N LEU A 64 4.09 -7.67 19.25
CA LEU A 64 3.42 -8.39 18.16
C LEU A 64 2.31 -7.49 17.59
N SER A 65 2.10 -7.50 16.28
CA SER A 65 0.99 -6.81 15.63
C SER A 65 0.31 -7.70 14.61
N MET A 66 -1.00 -7.51 14.47
CA MET A 66 -1.82 -8.13 13.44
C MET A 66 -2.68 -7.04 12.82
N SER A 67 -2.70 -6.94 11.50
CA SER A 67 -3.52 -5.95 10.80
C SER A 67 -4.13 -6.50 9.55
N PHE A 68 -5.26 -5.91 9.18
CA PHE A 68 -5.89 -6.06 7.90
C PHE A 68 -5.90 -4.70 7.20
N SER A 69 -5.66 -4.69 5.90
CA SER A 69 -5.83 -3.51 5.08
C SER A 69 -6.53 -3.83 3.77
N GLN A 70 -7.42 -2.95 3.36
CA GLN A 70 -8.12 -2.98 2.10
C GLN A 70 -7.80 -1.70 1.33
N ARG A 71 -7.51 -1.81 0.05
CA ARG A 71 -7.27 -0.69 -0.86
C ARG A 71 -8.16 -0.85 -2.09
N PHE A 72 -8.78 0.23 -2.49
CA PHE A 72 -9.55 0.37 -3.71
C PHE A 72 -8.83 1.41 -4.57
N ILE A 73 -8.53 1.07 -5.81
CA ILE A 73 -7.94 1.97 -6.80
C ILE A 73 -8.92 2.01 -7.97
N ASP A 74 -9.35 3.22 -8.33
CA ASP A 74 -10.25 3.44 -9.47
C ASP A 74 -9.53 3.19 -10.80
N GLU A 75 -10.28 3.19 -11.90
CA GLU A 75 -9.74 3.02 -13.25
C GLU A 75 -8.77 4.16 -13.63
N THR A 76 -7.75 3.81 -14.43
CA THR A 76 -6.86 4.78 -15.07
C THR A 76 -7.51 5.31 -16.35
N GLU A 77 -7.43 6.62 -16.55
CA GLU A 77 -7.85 7.29 -17.76
C GLU A 77 -6.64 7.70 -18.61
N ILE A 78 -6.76 7.54 -19.92
CA ILE A 78 -5.74 7.95 -20.89
C ILE A 78 -6.38 8.92 -21.90
N SER A 79 -5.75 10.07 -22.09
CA SER A 79 -6.14 11.07 -23.08
C SER A 79 -5.17 11.07 -24.26
N LEU A 80 -5.68 10.77 -25.44
CA LEU A 80 -4.91 10.78 -26.68
C LEU A 80 -5.22 12.04 -27.50
N PRO A 81 -4.20 12.75 -28.03
CA PRO A 81 -4.40 13.94 -28.86
C PRO A 81 -5.31 13.66 -30.05
N GLY A 82 -6.46 14.33 -30.11
CA GLY A 82 -7.44 14.22 -31.19
C GLY A 82 -8.35 12.99 -31.14
N LEU A 83 -8.16 12.07 -30.17
CA LEU A 83 -9.00 10.89 -29.98
C LEU A 83 -9.84 10.95 -28.69
N GLY A 84 -9.53 11.89 -27.78
CA GLY A 84 -10.26 12.10 -26.53
C GLY A 84 -9.74 11.24 -25.37
N THR A 85 -10.46 11.26 -24.26
CA THR A 85 -10.17 10.50 -23.04
C THR A 85 -10.89 9.17 -23.07
N ALA A 86 -10.19 8.09 -22.69
CA ALA A 86 -10.74 6.76 -22.57
C ALA A 86 -10.24 6.07 -21.29
N GLU A 87 -11.14 5.34 -20.63
CA GLU A 87 -10.81 4.49 -19.48
C GLU A 87 -10.06 3.23 -19.93
N VAL A 88 -9.04 2.84 -19.17
CA VAL A 88 -8.31 1.59 -19.36
C VAL A 88 -9.05 0.47 -18.62
N ILE A 89 -9.84 -0.30 -19.36
CA ILE A 89 -10.65 -1.39 -18.80
C ILE A 89 -9.76 -2.40 -18.07
N GLY A 90 -10.08 -2.71 -16.81
CA GLY A 90 -9.35 -3.65 -15.96
C GLY A 90 -8.10 -3.07 -15.31
N SER A 91 -7.95 -1.74 -15.31
CA SER A 91 -6.93 -1.05 -14.52
C SER A 91 -7.38 -0.72 -13.09
N ASP A 92 -8.67 -0.87 -12.78
CA ASP A 92 -9.17 -0.85 -11.42
C ASP A 92 -8.52 -1.97 -10.60
N THR A 93 -8.32 -1.73 -9.32
CA THR A 93 -7.61 -2.69 -8.47
C THR A 93 -8.18 -2.72 -7.07
N THR A 94 -8.43 -3.93 -6.56
CA THR A 94 -8.91 -4.14 -5.19
C THR A 94 -7.93 -5.04 -4.44
N THR A 95 -7.09 -4.44 -3.59
CA THR A 95 -6.07 -5.18 -2.82
C THR A 95 -6.51 -5.39 -1.38
N GLY A 96 -6.54 -6.64 -0.92
CA GLY A 96 -6.76 -7.00 0.48
C GLY A 96 -5.51 -7.68 1.05
N LYS A 97 -5.05 -7.24 2.22
CA LYS A 97 -3.86 -7.79 2.89
C LYS A 97 -4.14 -8.08 4.36
N PHE A 98 -3.54 -9.16 4.85
CA PHE A 98 -3.41 -9.41 6.27
C PHE A 98 -1.93 -9.51 6.64
N ASP A 99 -1.52 -8.79 7.67
CA ASP A 99 -0.13 -8.67 8.10
C ASP A 99 0.05 -9.16 9.53
N LEU A 100 1.08 -9.98 9.73
CA LEU A 100 1.62 -10.36 11.04
C LEU A 100 2.98 -9.70 11.21
N GLY A 101 3.15 -8.89 12.26
CA GLY A 101 4.39 -8.16 12.54
C GLY A 101 4.97 -8.52 13.91
N LEU A 102 6.28 -8.64 13.99
CA LEU A 102 7.02 -8.82 15.24
C LEU A 102 8.14 -7.77 15.29
N THR A 103 8.21 -7.04 16.41
CA THR A 103 9.32 -6.13 16.69
C THR A 103 10.08 -6.62 17.90
N TYR A 104 11.40 -6.64 17.80
CA TYR A 104 12.31 -7.02 18.88
C TYR A 104 13.44 -6.00 19.03
N ALA A 105 13.56 -5.37 20.21
CA ALA A 105 14.66 -4.49 20.55
C ALA A 105 15.92 -5.32 20.85
N LEU A 106 16.86 -5.34 19.91
CA LEU A 106 18.16 -6.00 20.04
C LEU A 106 19.03 -5.28 21.08
N THR A 107 18.98 -3.95 21.07
CA THR A 107 19.63 -3.05 22.05
C THR A 107 18.78 -1.81 22.28
N ASP A 108 19.16 -0.91 23.18
CA ASP A 108 18.45 0.36 23.41
C ASP A 108 18.50 1.33 22.20
N ARG A 109 19.27 0.99 21.16
CA ARG A 109 19.45 1.78 19.93
C ARG A 109 19.13 1.02 18.65
N LEU A 110 18.95 -0.30 18.72
CA LEU A 110 18.77 -1.15 17.55
C LEU A 110 17.56 -2.05 17.76
N SER A 111 16.62 -2.01 16.83
CA SER A 111 15.49 -2.95 16.80
C SER A 111 15.49 -3.75 15.51
N MET A 112 14.90 -4.93 15.57
CA MET A 112 14.59 -5.78 14.42
C MET A 112 13.07 -5.79 14.27
N VAL A 113 12.59 -5.45 13.08
CA VAL A 113 11.17 -5.51 12.73
C VAL A 113 11.00 -6.52 11.61
N THR A 114 10.23 -7.56 11.87
CA THR A 114 9.83 -8.56 10.87
C THR A 114 8.34 -8.44 10.59
N SER A 115 7.94 -8.61 9.34
CA SER A 115 6.52 -8.79 9.02
C SER A 115 6.31 -9.81 7.91
N LEU A 116 5.19 -10.53 8.01
CA LEU A 116 4.68 -11.43 7.00
C LEU A 116 3.29 -10.92 6.60
N GLY A 117 3.19 -10.40 5.38
CA GLY A 117 1.94 -10.05 4.73
C GLY A 117 1.43 -11.22 3.89
N MET A 118 0.12 -11.43 3.88
CA MET A 118 -0.58 -12.41 3.06
C MET A 118 -1.62 -11.67 2.21
N GLY A 119 -1.60 -11.93 0.91
CA GLY A 119 -2.61 -11.42 -0.02
C GLY A 119 -3.93 -12.16 0.15
N LEU A 120 -5.02 -11.40 0.19
CA LEU A 120 -6.38 -11.92 0.32
C LEU A 120 -7.22 -11.71 -0.96
N THR A 121 -6.68 -10.97 -1.93
CA THR A 121 -7.31 -10.73 -3.24
C THR A 121 -6.31 -11.05 -4.36
N ASN A 122 -6.83 -11.25 -5.58
CA ASN A 122 -6.02 -11.62 -6.75
C ASN A 122 -5.01 -10.53 -7.15
N ASP A 123 -5.33 -9.28 -6.85
CA ASP A 123 -4.48 -8.13 -7.20
C ASP A 123 -3.33 -7.91 -6.19
N THR A 124 -3.19 -8.82 -5.23
CA THR A 124 -2.18 -8.75 -4.18
C THR A 124 -1.17 -9.88 -4.32
N SER A 125 0.11 -9.63 -4.00
CA SER A 125 1.09 -10.71 -3.85
C SER A 125 0.62 -11.77 -2.85
N ASP A 126 0.77 -13.06 -3.18
CA ASP A 126 0.37 -14.16 -2.31
C ASP A 126 0.95 -14.02 -0.89
N TYR A 127 2.24 -13.68 -0.79
CA TYR A 127 2.92 -13.40 0.46
C TYR A 127 4.00 -12.34 0.29
N THR A 128 4.29 -11.60 1.34
CA THR A 128 5.38 -10.61 1.39
C THR A 128 6.10 -10.74 2.72
N PHE A 129 7.41 -10.96 2.70
CA PHE A 129 8.24 -10.99 3.89
C PHE A 129 9.10 -9.73 3.97
N ASN A 130 9.05 -9.03 5.10
CA ASN A 130 9.85 -7.84 5.33
C ASN A 130 10.74 -8.01 6.58
N LEU A 131 11.97 -7.49 6.48
CA LEU A 131 12.91 -7.42 7.58
C LEU A 131 13.56 -6.04 7.59
N LYS A 132 13.46 -5.31 8.71
CA LYS A 132 13.99 -3.95 8.88
C LYS A 132 14.82 -3.84 10.16
N PHE A 133 15.88 -3.04 10.13
CA PHE A 133 16.78 -2.80 11.25
C PHE A 133 16.92 -1.30 11.56
N PRO A 134 15.89 -0.66 12.14
CA PRO A 134 15.99 0.74 12.54
C PRO A 134 17.05 0.92 13.65
N TYR A 135 17.97 1.87 13.42
CA TYR A 135 19.02 2.26 14.37
C TYR A 135 18.87 3.73 14.76
N ARG A 136 18.90 4.01 16.07
CA ARG A 136 18.91 5.37 16.63
C ARG A 136 20.34 5.77 16.98
N PHE A 137 20.86 6.76 16.25
CA PHE A 137 22.18 7.35 16.47
C PHE A 137 22.26 8.16 17.77
#